data_AF-A0A8I1UWB6-F1
#
_entry.id   AF-A0A8I1UWB6-F1
#
_cell.length_a   1.000
_cell.length_b   1.000
_cell.length_c   1.000
_cell.angle_alpha   90.00
_cell.angle_beta   90.00
_cell.angle_gamma   90.00
#
_symmetry.space_group_name_H-M   'P 1'
#
loop_
_entity.id
_entity.type
_entity.pdbx_description
1 polymer ?
#
loop_
_entity_poly.entity_id
_entity_poly.type
_entity_poly.pdbx_seq_one_letter_code
_entity_poly.pdbx_strand_id
1 'polypeptide(L)'
;MTASSSTAFQIHWSLVPLEDAGALASPGCRVLAIWPAPVNHDACFTEAGFTLFGDNNEAWDQAAEEILRRVIENLSRFGAAKQIGKPLRDNPPWYLRLFRTGHELPLQQQALWPMHWDSLPAFHARFGESGAALRTGNGHFLLWVSLPEAGLGASEFVRDIAGPWPVVETKLRWAALLPG
;
A
#
# COMPACT_ATOMS: atom_id res chain seq x y z
N MET A 1 -13.65 28.67 15.30
CA MET A 1 -12.33 28.02 15.21
C MET A 1 -12.36 26.81 16.13
N THR A 2 -12.90 25.70 15.65
CA THR A 2 -12.93 24.42 16.37
C THR A 2 -11.61 23.73 16.09
N ALA A 3 -10.83 23.49 17.15
CA ALA A 3 -9.62 22.68 17.08
C ALA A 3 -10.01 21.30 16.53
N SER A 4 -9.52 20.95 15.34
CA SER A 4 -9.52 19.57 14.87
C SER A 4 -8.70 18.77 15.86
N SER A 5 -9.38 18.00 16.70
CA SER A 5 -8.76 16.93 17.48
C SER A 5 -7.98 16.06 16.51
N SER A 6 -6.65 16.11 16.58
CA SER A 6 -5.76 15.17 15.91
C SER A 6 -6.26 13.77 16.28
N THR A 7 -6.91 13.10 15.32
CA THR A 7 -7.26 11.70 15.45
C THR A 7 -5.94 10.93 15.46
N ALA A 8 -5.76 10.10 16.47
CA ALA A 8 -4.56 9.28 16.60
C ALA A 8 -4.41 8.38 15.38
N PHE A 9 -3.17 8.16 14.96
CA PHE A 9 -2.85 7.28 13.83
C PHE A 9 -3.43 5.88 14.06
N GLN A 10 -4.16 5.38 13.07
CA GLN A 10 -4.80 4.08 13.11
C GLN A 10 -4.73 3.37 11.75
N ILE A 11 -4.77 2.04 11.78
CA ILE A 11 -4.66 1.21 10.59
C ILE A 11 -6.04 0.72 10.23
N HIS A 12 -6.52 1.13 9.08
CA HIS A 12 -7.72 0.57 8.50
C HIS A 12 -7.38 -0.54 7.54
N TRP A 13 -8.26 -1.52 7.49
CA TRP A 13 -8.17 -2.60 6.53
C TRP A 13 -9.55 -3.12 6.17
N SER A 14 -9.65 -3.79 5.03
CA SER A 14 -10.80 -4.61 4.72
C SER A 14 -10.52 -5.59 3.60
N LEU A 15 -11.33 -6.65 3.55
CA LEU A 15 -11.33 -7.61 2.46
C LEU A 15 -12.02 -7.00 1.25
N VAL A 16 -11.37 -7.12 0.09
CA VAL A 16 -11.95 -6.72 -1.19
C VAL A 16 -12.72 -7.93 -1.74
N PRO A 17 -14.04 -7.83 -1.95
CA PRO A 17 -14.82 -8.88 -2.58
C PRO A 17 -14.23 -9.27 -3.93
N LEU A 18 -14.33 -10.55 -4.30
CA LEU A 18 -13.74 -11.04 -5.54
C LEU A 18 -14.35 -10.36 -6.77
N GLU A 19 -15.65 -10.02 -6.71
CA GLU A 19 -16.34 -9.25 -7.75
C GLU A 19 -15.73 -7.87 -7.99
N ASP A 20 -15.19 -7.25 -6.93
CA ASP A 20 -14.57 -5.93 -6.98
C ASP A 20 -13.07 -6.03 -7.28
N ALA A 21 -12.39 -7.09 -6.86
CA ALA A 21 -10.94 -7.18 -6.95
C ALA A 21 -10.40 -7.17 -8.40
N GLY A 22 -11.19 -7.54 -9.41
CA GLY A 22 -10.81 -7.43 -10.82
C GLY A 22 -9.43 -8.02 -11.14
N ALA A 23 -8.55 -7.23 -11.76
CA ALA A 23 -7.17 -7.61 -12.09
C ALA A 23 -6.25 -7.80 -10.86
N LEU A 24 -6.70 -7.39 -9.66
CA LEU A 24 -5.97 -7.61 -8.42
C LEU A 24 -6.08 -9.06 -7.96
N ALA A 25 -7.20 -9.73 -8.27
CA ALA A 25 -7.44 -11.11 -7.87
C ALA A 25 -6.43 -12.06 -8.51
N SER A 26 -5.91 -12.98 -7.71
CA SER A 26 -5.14 -14.14 -8.20
C SER A 26 -5.85 -15.41 -7.74
N PRO A 27 -5.91 -16.48 -8.55
CA PRO A 27 -6.57 -17.72 -8.15
C PRO A 27 -6.03 -18.26 -6.81
N GLY A 28 -6.92 -18.62 -5.90
CA GLY A 28 -6.55 -19.13 -4.56
C GLY A 28 -5.95 -18.07 -3.63
N CYS A 29 -6.12 -16.78 -3.94
CA CYS A 29 -5.69 -15.67 -3.10
C CYS A 29 -6.85 -14.74 -2.76
N ARG A 30 -6.84 -14.23 -1.54
CA ARG A 30 -7.69 -13.12 -1.08
C ARG A 30 -6.98 -11.79 -1.25
N VAL A 31 -7.73 -10.74 -1.56
CA VAL A 31 -7.20 -9.37 -1.66
C VAL A 31 -7.64 -8.56 -0.43
N LEU A 32 -6.67 -7.88 0.16
CA LEU A 32 -6.86 -6.97 1.27
C LEU A 32 -6.46 -5.57 0.83
N ALA A 33 -7.24 -4.59 1.23
CA ALA A 33 -6.84 -3.20 1.21
C ALA A 33 -6.45 -2.78 2.63
N ILE A 34 -5.32 -2.10 2.78
CA ILE A 34 -4.79 -1.60 4.05
C ILE A 34 -4.36 -0.15 3.86
N TRP A 35 -4.85 0.75 4.71
CA TRP A 35 -4.49 2.18 4.66
C TRP A 35 -4.39 2.77 6.07
N PRO A 36 -3.43 3.67 6.31
CA PRO A 36 -3.39 4.47 7.53
C PRO A 36 -4.50 5.51 7.54
N ALA A 37 -4.93 5.93 8.72
CA ALA A 37 -5.81 7.07 8.91
C ALA A 37 -5.35 7.92 10.10
N PRO A 38 -5.68 9.23 10.14
CA PRO A 38 -6.44 9.97 9.13
C PRO A 38 -5.72 10.05 7.79
N VAL A 39 -6.43 10.19 6.67
CA VAL A 39 -5.83 10.46 5.36
C VAL A 39 -6.03 11.92 4.98
N ASN A 40 -5.12 12.49 4.18
CA ASN A 40 -5.38 13.78 3.55
C ASN A 40 -6.69 13.72 2.76
N HIS A 41 -7.39 14.84 2.65
CA HIS A 41 -8.67 14.88 1.97
C HIS A 41 -8.53 14.42 0.51
N ASP A 42 -9.18 13.32 0.18
CA ASP A 42 -9.06 12.63 -1.11
C ASP A 42 -10.45 12.31 -1.66
N ALA A 43 -10.66 12.59 -2.94
CA ALA A 43 -11.95 12.41 -3.59
C ALA A 43 -12.33 10.92 -3.69
N CYS A 44 -11.36 10.05 -4.01
CA CYS A 44 -11.59 8.62 -4.13
C CYS A 44 -11.98 8.01 -2.77
N PHE A 45 -11.31 8.37 -1.68
CA PHE A 45 -11.70 7.94 -0.32
C PHE A 45 -13.07 8.49 0.09
N THR A 46 -13.38 9.73 -0.27
CA THR A 46 -14.71 10.34 0.00
C THR A 46 -15.82 9.59 -0.74
N GLU A 47 -15.63 9.32 -2.03
CA GLU A 47 -16.56 8.54 -2.85
C GLU A 47 -16.71 7.11 -2.35
N ALA A 48 -15.61 6.50 -1.89
CA ALA A 48 -15.61 5.20 -1.24
C ALA A 48 -16.40 5.16 0.08
N GLY A 49 -16.72 6.33 0.65
CA GLY A 49 -17.49 6.47 1.89
C GLY A 49 -16.63 6.57 3.15
N PHE A 50 -15.33 6.84 3.01
CA PHE A 50 -14.44 7.10 4.14
C PHE A 50 -14.66 8.51 4.69
N THR A 51 -14.47 8.69 6.00
CA THR A 51 -14.80 9.95 6.68
C THR A 51 -13.69 10.47 7.59
N LEU A 52 -12.65 9.69 7.86
CA LEU A 52 -11.57 10.07 8.76
C LEU A 52 -10.44 10.76 8.01
N PHE A 53 -10.64 12.05 7.75
CA PHE A 53 -9.66 12.91 7.11
C PHE A 53 -8.93 13.79 8.13
N GLY A 54 -7.69 14.15 7.83
CA GLY A 54 -6.85 14.98 8.68
C GLY A 54 -5.51 15.29 8.05
N ASP A 55 -4.75 16.19 8.67
CA ASP A 55 -3.45 16.61 8.17
C ASP A 55 -2.39 15.55 8.49
N ASN A 56 -1.70 15.09 7.45
CA ASN A 56 -0.56 14.20 7.61
C ASN A 56 0.68 15.02 8.00
N ASN A 57 1.25 14.72 9.16
CA ASN A 57 2.52 15.30 9.63
C ASN A 57 3.67 14.30 9.48
N GLU A 58 4.89 14.72 9.80
CA GLU A 58 6.06 13.86 9.69
C GLU A 58 5.95 12.56 10.52
N ALA A 59 5.30 12.61 11.69
CA ALA A 59 5.09 11.42 12.53
C ALA A 59 4.11 10.43 11.86
N TRP A 60 3.11 10.95 11.16
CA TRP A 60 2.19 10.14 10.35
C TRP A 60 2.94 9.49 9.19
N ASP A 61 3.79 10.23 8.47
CA ASP A 61 4.57 9.71 7.34
C ASP A 61 5.50 8.58 7.79
N GLN A 62 6.22 8.78 8.91
CA GLN A 62 7.08 7.74 9.50
C GLN A 62 6.29 6.49 9.90
N ALA A 63 5.10 6.66 10.49
CA ALA A 63 4.25 5.53 10.86
C ALA A 63 3.72 4.78 9.63
N ALA A 64 3.30 5.51 8.58
CA ALA A 64 2.86 4.93 7.33
C ALA A 64 3.98 4.15 6.63
N GLU A 65 5.19 4.72 6.54
CA GLU A 65 6.36 4.03 5.99
C GLU A 65 6.73 2.77 6.77
N GLU A 66 6.60 2.80 8.11
CA GLU A 66 6.85 1.65 8.96
C GLU A 66 5.82 0.53 8.73
N ILE A 67 4.54 0.85 8.45
CA ILE A 67 3.55 -0.15 8.02
C ILE A 67 3.99 -0.80 6.71
N LEU A 68 4.37 0.00 5.70
CA LEU A 68 4.82 -0.53 4.42
C LEU A 68 6.02 -1.47 4.59
N ARG A 69 6.99 -1.07 5.43
CA ARG A 69 8.15 -1.91 5.77
C ARG A 69 7.72 -3.24 6.37
N ARG A 70 6.80 -3.22 7.35
CA ARG A 70 6.27 -4.44 8.01
C ARG A 70 5.47 -5.33 7.06
N VAL A 71 4.72 -4.75 6.13
CA VAL A 71 4.01 -5.51 5.09
C VAL A 71 5.02 -6.24 4.19
N ILE A 72 6.05 -5.54 3.70
CA ILE A 72 7.09 -6.16 2.87
C ILE A 72 7.84 -7.26 3.65
N GLU A 73 8.15 -7.03 4.92
CA GLU A 73 8.82 -8.01 5.78
C GLU A 73 7.97 -9.27 5.97
N ASN A 74 6.67 -9.12 6.24
CA ASN A 74 5.76 -10.25 6.39
C ASN A 74 5.54 -10.99 5.07
N LEU A 75 5.45 -10.28 3.95
CA LEU A 75 5.32 -10.90 2.63
C LEU A 75 6.60 -11.63 2.20
N SER A 76 7.78 -11.15 2.61
CA SER A 76 9.07 -11.80 2.36
C SER A 76 9.16 -13.21 2.96
N ARG A 77 8.31 -13.55 3.93
CA ARG A 77 8.22 -14.91 4.49
C ARG A 77 7.70 -15.93 3.48
N PHE A 78 6.97 -15.50 2.46
CA PHE A 78 6.50 -16.38 1.37
C PHE A 78 7.57 -16.63 0.30
N GLY A 79 8.63 -15.83 0.28
CA GLY A 79 9.75 -15.95 -0.65
C GLY A 79 10.33 -14.60 -1.07
N ALA A 80 11.38 -14.65 -1.89
CA ALA A 80 12.02 -13.44 -2.40
C ALA A 80 11.05 -12.59 -3.23
N ALA A 81 11.16 -11.27 -3.09
CA ALA A 81 10.37 -10.33 -3.85
C ALA A 81 10.82 -10.29 -5.31
N LYS A 82 9.87 -10.42 -6.24
CA LYS A 82 10.06 -10.25 -7.67
C LYS A 82 9.09 -9.19 -8.19
N GLN A 83 9.64 -8.08 -8.67
CA GLN A 83 8.85 -7.03 -9.28
C GLN A 83 8.35 -7.47 -10.67
N ILE A 84 7.07 -7.20 -10.94
CA ILE A 84 6.41 -7.59 -12.20
C ILE A 84 6.41 -6.43 -13.21
N GLY A 85 6.54 -5.18 -12.74
CA GLY A 85 6.61 -3.98 -13.57
C GLY A 85 8.03 -3.46 -13.81
N LYS A 86 8.14 -2.37 -14.59
CA LYS A 86 9.41 -1.68 -14.82
C LYS A 86 9.89 -1.03 -13.50
N PRO A 87 11.12 -1.32 -13.04
CA PRO A 87 11.61 -0.77 -11.80
C PRO A 87 11.82 0.75 -11.90
N LEU A 88 11.50 1.45 -10.83
CA LEU A 88 11.88 2.85 -10.68
C LEU A 88 13.40 2.93 -10.51
N ARG A 89 14.01 3.88 -11.19
CA ARG A 89 15.46 4.11 -11.16
C ARG A 89 15.76 5.50 -10.66
N ASP A 90 16.86 5.63 -9.94
CA ASP A 90 17.39 6.95 -9.59
C ASP A 90 17.69 7.75 -10.87
N ASN A 91 17.63 9.07 -10.73
CA ASN A 91 17.97 9.97 -11.82
C ASN A 91 19.35 10.56 -11.55
N PRO A 92 20.43 10.04 -12.17
CA PRO A 92 21.76 10.56 -11.92
C PRO A 92 21.84 12.03 -12.37
N PRO A 93 22.68 12.85 -11.70
CA PRO A 93 22.96 14.22 -12.11
C PRO A 93 23.31 14.29 -13.60
N TRP A 94 22.90 15.37 -14.27
CA TRP A 94 22.99 15.49 -15.73
C TRP A 94 24.40 15.20 -16.29
N TYR A 95 25.45 15.58 -15.55
CA TYR A 95 26.85 15.37 -15.93
C TYR A 95 27.32 13.91 -15.83
N LEU A 96 26.60 13.03 -15.12
CA LEU A 96 26.90 11.60 -15.03
C LEU A 96 26.08 10.75 -16.00
N ARG A 97 25.04 11.30 -16.62
CA ARG A 97 24.11 10.54 -17.49
C ARG A 97 24.78 9.93 -18.72
N LEU A 98 25.93 10.46 -19.16
CA LEU A 98 26.70 9.90 -20.27
C LEU A 98 27.49 8.64 -19.88
N PHE A 99 27.74 8.41 -18.59
CA PHE A 99 28.61 7.33 -18.10
C PHE A 99 27.92 6.36 -17.14
N ARG A 100 26.74 6.71 -16.63
CA ARG A 100 25.98 5.93 -15.66
C ARG A 100 24.51 5.93 -15.99
N THR A 101 23.92 4.74 -16.07
CA THR A 101 22.48 4.54 -16.02
C THR A 101 22.01 4.55 -14.57
N GLY A 102 20.77 4.97 -14.35
CA GLY A 102 20.22 4.98 -12.99
C GLY A 102 20.15 3.59 -12.37
N HIS A 103 20.44 3.49 -11.08
CA HIS A 103 20.27 2.28 -10.29
C HIS A 103 18.81 2.09 -9.90
N GLU A 104 18.39 0.84 -9.83
CA GLU A 104 17.05 0.49 -9.35
C GLU A 104 16.91 0.86 -7.88
N LEU A 105 15.80 1.49 -7.54
CA LEU A 105 15.52 1.91 -6.18
C LEU A 105 15.27 0.68 -5.28
N PRO A 106 15.57 0.77 -3.98
CA PRO A 106 15.15 -0.23 -3.00
C PRO A 106 13.65 -0.52 -3.07
N LEU A 107 13.27 -1.77 -2.81
CA LEU A 107 11.88 -2.25 -2.93
C LEU A 107 10.86 -1.36 -2.20
N GLN A 108 11.20 -0.91 -0.98
CA GLN A 108 10.34 -0.02 -0.20
C GLN A 108 10.11 1.32 -0.91
N GLN A 109 11.15 1.93 -1.49
CA GLN A 109 11.02 3.17 -2.26
C GLN A 109 10.21 2.95 -3.54
N GLN A 110 10.41 1.81 -4.20
CA GLN A 110 9.62 1.46 -5.38
C GLN A 110 8.12 1.33 -5.07
N ALA A 111 7.78 0.83 -3.89
CA ALA A 111 6.39 0.74 -3.43
C ALA A 111 5.84 2.08 -2.90
N LEU A 112 6.68 2.90 -2.26
CA LEU A 112 6.28 4.15 -1.63
C LEU A 112 6.02 5.27 -2.66
N TRP A 113 6.94 5.46 -3.61
CA TRP A 113 6.90 6.63 -4.51
C TRP A 113 5.62 6.74 -5.36
N PRO A 114 5.08 5.65 -5.94
CA PRO A 114 3.82 5.71 -6.68
C PRO A 114 2.59 6.15 -5.85
N MET A 115 2.67 6.08 -4.52
CA MET A 115 1.63 6.58 -3.61
C MET A 115 1.75 8.09 -3.36
N HIS A 116 2.90 8.70 -3.63
CA HIS A 116 3.09 10.16 -3.52
C HIS A 116 2.93 10.87 -4.86
N TRP A 117 3.24 10.20 -5.96
CA TRP A 117 3.26 10.78 -7.29
C TRP A 117 2.42 9.93 -8.25
N ASP A 118 1.23 10.43 -8.59
CA ASP A 118 0.30 9.80 -9.53
C ASP A 118 0.89 9.58 -10.94
N SER A 119 1.84 10.43 -11.34
CA SER A 119 2.58 10.31 -12.61
C SER A 119 3.54 9.12 -12.69
N LEU A 120 3.84 8.47 -11.56
CA LEU A 120 4.72 7.30 -11.54
C LEU A 120 3.91 6.01 -11.81
N PRO A 121 4.51 5.01 -12.49
CA PRO A 121 3.86 3.73 -12.69
C PRO A 121 3.56 3.05 -11.35
N ALA A 122 2.38 2.41 -11.27
CA ALA A 122 2.02 1.61 -10.12
C ALA A 122 3.06 0.51 -9.85
N PHE A 123 3.30 0.23 -8.57
CA PHE A 123 4.19 -0.82 -8.13
C PHE A 123 3.44 -2.14 -8.00
N HIS A 124 4.11 -3.23 -8.41
CA HIS A 124 3.62 -4.58 -8.24
C HIS A 124 4.80 -5.53 -8.02
N ALA A 125 4.83 -6.19 -6.86
CA ALA A 125 5.76 -7.25 -6.55
C ALA A 125 5.04 -8.51 -6.06
N ARG A 126 5.55 -9.67 -6.49
CA ARG A 126 5.17 -10.99 -5.99
C ARG A 126 6.23 -11.51 -5.03
N PHE A 127 5.81 -12.31 -4.06
CA PHE A 127 6.67 -12.90 -3.05
C PHE A 127 6.54 -14.42 -3.12
N GLY A 128 7.57 -15.07 -3.68
CA GLY A 128 7.54 -16.50 -3.98
C GLY A 128 6.45 -16.89 -4.99
N GLU A 129 6.04 -18.16 -4.94
CA GLU A 129 5.14 -18.78 -5.91
C GLU A 129 3.70 -19.01 -5.39
N SER A 130 3.45 -18.70 -4.11
CA SER A 130 2.15 -18.93 -3.46
C SER A 130 1.04 -17.95 -3.89
N GLY A 131 1.39 -16.90 -4.62
CA GLY A 131 0.48 -15.82 -5.01
C GLY A 131 0.48 -14.61 -4.07
N ALA A 132 1.30 -14.62 -3.03
CA ALA A 132 1.50 -13.45 -2.17
C ALA A 132 2.03 -12.26 -3.00
N ALA A 133 1.38 -11.10 -2.91
CA ALA A 133 1.74 -9.93 -3.69
C ALA A 133 1.43 -8.62 -2.98
N LEU A 134 2.17 -7.58 -3.33
CA LEU A 134 1.91 -6.19 -2.93
C LEU A 134 1.75 -5.33 -4.19
N ARG A 135 0.71 -4.51 -4.21
CA ARG A 135 0.53 -3.45 -5.20
C ARG A 135 0.23 -2.12 -4.52
N THR A 136 0.78 -1.04 -5.06
CA THR A 136 0.61 0.34 -4.57
C THR A 136 0.64 1.32 -5.75
N GLY A 137 0.05 2.50 -5.62
CA GLY A 137 -0.02 3.50 -6.70
C GLY A 137 -1.10 4.55 -6.49
N ASN A 138 -1.39 5.29 -7.57
CA ASN A 138 -2.53 6.22 -7.69
C ASN A 138 -2.55 7.39 -6.70
N GLY A 139 -1.39 7.80 -6.18
CA GLY A 139 -1.29 9.05 -5.41
C GLY A 139 -1.95 9.03 -4.02
N HIS A 140 -2.31 7.86 -3.49
CA HIS A 140 -2.80 7.71 -2.14
C HIS A 140 -2.17 6.52 -1.42
N PHE A 141 -2.04 6.62 -0.09
CA PHE A 141 -1.46 5.55 0.72
C PHE A 141 -2.48 4.41 0.89
N LEU A 142 -2.49 3.49 -0.06
CA LEU A 142 -3.32 2.30 -0.05
C LEU A 142 -2.50 1.10 -0.52
N LEU A 143 -2.43 0.09 0.35
CA LEU A 143 -1.71 -1.14 0.11
C LEU A 143 -2.70 -2.22 -0.31
N TRP A 144 -2.55 -2.69 -1.54
CA TRP A 144 -3.29 -3.86 -2.03
C TRP A 144 -2.44 -5.10 -1.81
N VAL A 145 -2.83 -5.92 -0.85
CA VAL A 145 -2.11 -7.15 -0.47
C VAL A 145 -2.89 -8.36 -0.97
N SER A 146 -2.26 -9.20 -1.79
CA SER A 146 -2.78 -10.52 -2.10
C SER A 146 -2.16 -11.53 -1.16
N LEU A 147 -2.99 -12.32 -0.47
CA LEU A 147 -2.55 -13.40 0.40
C LEU A 147 -3.12 -14.74 -0.08
N PRO A 148 -2.33 -15.82 -0.06
CA PRO A 148 -2.85 -17.16 -0.31
C PRO A 148 -3.99 -17.49 0.66
N GLU A 149 -5.05 -18.11 0.17
CA GLU A 149 -6.17 -18.56 1.02
C GLU A 149 -5.72 -19.63 2.01
N ALA A 150 -4.82 -20.51 1.55
CA ALA A 150 -4.13 -21.48 2.38
C ALA A 150 -3.03 -20.76 3.18
N GLY A 151 -3.34 -20.37 4.42
CA GLY A 151 -2.38 -19.74 5.32
C GLY A 151 -3.01 -18.74 6.29
N LEU A 152 -2.17 -17.81 6.75
CA LEU A 152 -2.46 -16.81 7.79
C LEU A 152 -3.67 -15.94 7.44
N GLY A 153 -4.67 -15.89 8.31
CA GLY A 153 -5.94 -15.17 8.09
C GLY A 153 -5.75 -13.67 7.82
N ALA A 154 -6.72 -13.03 7.15
CA ALA A 154 -6.62 -11.60 6.81
C ALA A 154 -6.45 -10.69 8.04
N SER A 155 -7.29 -10.86 9.05
CA SER A 155 -7.20 -10.13 10.31
C SER A 155 -5.91 -10.44 11.08
N GLU A 156 -5.42 -11.67 10.99
CA GLU A 156 -4.15 -12.08 11.61
C GLU A 156 -2.97 -11.38 10.94
N PHE A 157 -2.94 -11.34 9.61
CA PHE A 157 -1.93 -10.59 8.84
C PHE A 157 -1.89 -9.12 9.22
N VAL A 158 -3.06 -8.48 9.29
CA VAL A 158 -3.13 -7.05 9.63
C VAL A 158 -2.67 -6.80 11.06
N ARG A 159 -2.98 -7.69 12.01
CA ARG A 159 -2.48 -7.59 13.39
C ARG A 159 -0.97 -7.73 13.48
N ASP A 160 -0.37 -8.62 12.70
CA ASP A 160 1.08 -8.82 12.68
C ASP A 160 1.84 -7.59 12.16
N ILE A 161 1.27 -6.86 11.20
CA ILE A 161 1.88 -5.63 10.66
C ILE A 161 1.56 -4.39 11.51
N ALA A 162 0.55 -4.44 12.38
CA ALA A 162 0.02 -3.24 13.03
C ALA A 162 0.90 -2.67 14.13
N GLY A 163 1.83 -3.44 14.70
CA GLY A 163 2.71 -2.96 15.76
C GLY A 163 1.92 -2.35 16.92
N PRO A 164 2.17 -1.06 17.29
CA PRO A 164 1.47 -0.40 18.40
C PRO A 164 0.12 0.21 17.99
N TRP A 165 -0.22 0.26 16.71
CA TRP A 165 -1.35 1.03 16.21
C TRP A 165 -2.66 0.24 16.27
N PRO A 166 -3.78 0.90 16.61
CA PRO A 166 -5.08 0.25 16.59
C PRO A 166 -5.46 -0.14 15.16
N VAL A 167 -6.08 -1.32 15.05
CA VAL A 167 -6.56 -1.87 13.78
C VAL A 167 -8.07 -1.77 13.73
N VAL A 168 -8.60 -1.20 12.65
CA VAL A 168 -10.03 -0.99 12.44
C VAL A 168 -10.43 -1.63 11.11
N GLU A 169 -11.33 -2.61 11.16
CA GLU A 169 -11.94 -3.12 9.93
C GLU A 169 -12.94 -2.09 9.40
N THR A 170 -12.82 -1.68 8.14
CA THR A 170 -13.65 -0.63 7.55
C THR A 170 -14.17 -1.00 6.18
N LYS A 171 -15.49 -1.00 6.04
CA LYS A 171 -16.14 -1.28 4.76
C LYS A 171 -16.14 -0.02 3.91
N LEU A 172 -15.59 -0.14 2.71
CA LEU A 172 -15.58 0.90 1.70
C LEU A 172 -16.25 0.41 0.41
N ARG A 173 -16.71 1.34 -0.42
CA ARG A 173 -17.16 1.07 -1.78
C ARG A 173 -15.96 0.98 -2.71
N TRP A 174 -15.44 -0.23 -2.90
CA TRP A 174 -14.17 -0.47 -3.59
C TRP A 174 -14.13 -0.01 -5.04
N ALA A 175 -15.27 -0.03 -5.74
CA ALA A 175 -15.40 0.47 -7.11
C ALA A 175 -14.83 1.90 -7.31
N ALA A 176 -14.82 2.73 -6.27
CA ALA A 176 -14.28 4.10 -6.32
C ALA A 176 -12.76 4.19 -6.07
N LEU A 177 -12.11 3.13 -5.60
CA LEU A 177 -10.70 3.11 -5.21
C LEU A 177 -9.83 2.19 -6.06
N LEU A 178 -10.44 1.28 -6.82
CA LEU A 178 -9.69 0.33 -7.64
C LEU A 178 -8.85 1.07 -8.70
N PRO A 179 -7.62 0.61 -8.96
CA PRO A 179 -6.86 1.09 -10.11
C PRO A 179 -7.64 0.82 -11.40
N GLY A 180 -7.96 1.89 -12.13
CA GLY A 180 -8.59 1.83 -13.46
C GLY A 180 -7.69 1.25 -14.54
#